data_AF-G7LQG5-F1
#
_entry.id   AF-G7LQG5-F1
#
_cell.length_a   1.000
_cell.length_b   1.000
_cell.length_c   1.000
_cell.angle_alpha   90.00
_cell.angle_beta   90.00
_cell.angle_gamma   90.00
#
_symmetry.space_group_name_H-M   'P 1'
#
loop_
_entity.id
_entity.type
_entity.pdbx_description
1 polymer ?
#
loop_
_entity_poly.entity_id
_entity_poly.type
_entity_poly.pdbx_seq_one_letter_code
_entity_poly.pdbx_strand_id
1 'polypeptide(L)'
;MKKAKNTYDSKRVDSLKNIVRLVRNSAGNLCYGHIDKMSWVTDLGSEQNKVLIERLNTLKSGSGYLIKCRPAGKKECDDLYRSVMEIRLADKRSVHPVLMMIYFSPTSKNRGVMRMEFSPQHYSPVQITDLFLWLGRKGRLGKYLYRGLRSAWVTTIHYALDVVGMQFHDYLIGLKKMHGGEYYDLHGPEEGLRLGLSTLVASVYAKVNAPSLSVEERYAAALLTLEESQLEHFLRLELRFSPGKQKLMLRNLSHMTNLVSRLAFWHRDMLEDKGLDPDFVKRLGEMPVPDARAKFRPASKLNGKAVSATQKAAKKRVDKRMKEHRVTLFDAEAIWGLLPSVLAKLGILAQPQYWEYNNRQKWLEYRGK
;
A
#
# COMPACT_ATOMS: atom_id res chain seq x y z
N MET A 1 26.69 28.94 -10.16
CA MET A 1 26.56 27.56 -10.70
C MET A 1 25.10 27.32 -11.07
N LYS A 2 24.79 26.85 -12.28
CA LYS A 2 23.43 26.41 -12.64
C LYS A 2 23.14 25.13 -11.87
N LYS A 3 22.08 25.12 -11.07
CA LYS A 3 21.62 23.90 -10.37
C LYS A 3 21.08 22.91 -11.40
N ALA A 4 21.47 21.64 -11.28
CA ALA A 4 20.94 20.58 -12.13
C ALA A 4 19.42 20.45 -11.89
N LYS A 5 18.66 20.41 -12.99
CA LYS A 5 17.22 20.18 -12.97
C LYS A 5 16.93 18.86 -13.65
N ASN A 6 16.14 18.02 -12.99
CA ASN A 6 15.73 16.72 -13.49
C ASN A 6 14.21 16.67 -13.62
N THR A 7 13.71 15.89 -14.57
CA THR A 7 12.28 15.71 -14.80
C THR A 7 11.84 14.36 -14.27
N TYR A 8 10.75 14.35 -13.50
CA TYR A 8 10.19 13.16 -12.85
C TYR A 8 8.72 12.98 -13.24
N ASP A 9 8.26 11.74 -13.39
CA ASP A 9 6.83 11.45 -13.35
C ASP A 9 6.28 11.82 -11.97
N SER A 10 5.14 12.50 -11.90
CA SER A 10 4.55 12.97 -10.64
C SER A 10 4.25 11.85 -9.66
N LYS A 11 4.03 10.61 -10.12
CA LYS A 11 3.87 9.41 -9.27
C LYS A 11 5.16 9.01 -8.55
N ARG A 12 6.32 9.46 -9.06
CA ARG A 12 7.65 9.25 -8.45
C ARG A 12 8.01 10.34 -7.45
N VAL A 13 7.22 11.41 -7.37
CA VAL A 13 7.44 12.53 -6.45
C VAL A 13 6.50 12.40 -5.25
N ASP A 14 7.06 12.35 -4.04
CA ASP A 14 6.28 12.27 -2.81
C ASP A 14 6.75 13.25 -1.73
N SER A 15 6.05 13.30 -0.59
CA SER A 15 6.46 14.08 0.57
C SER A 15 6.42 13.24 1.84
N LEU A 16 7.57 13.08 2.48
CA LEU A 16 7.70 12.32 3.73
C LEU A 16 7.28 13.14 4.97
N LYS A 17 6.94 14.43 4.82
CA LYS A 17 6.74 15.40 5.92
C LYS A 17 5.73 14.96 6.99
N ASN A 18 4.64 14.28 6.60
CA ASN A 18 3.54 13.92 7.50
C ASN A 18 3.45 12.41 7.77
N ILE A 19 4.44 11.64 7.30
CA ILE A 19 4.52 10.19 7.40
C ILE A 19 5.12 9.79 8.76
N VAL A 20 4.78 8.61 9.25
CA VAL A 20 5.30 8.12 10.54
C VAL A 20 6.75 7.70 10.35
N ARG A 21 7.67 8.36 11.06
CA ARG A 21 9.05 7.92 11.16
C ARG A 21 9.13 6.62 11.96
N LEU A 22 9.83 5.64 11.42
CA LEU A 22 10.06 4.33 12.01
C LEU A 22 11.50 4.23 12.58
N VAL A 23 11.90 3.03 12.96
CA VAL A 23 13.30 2.71 13.28
C VAL A 23 14.17 2.76 12.02
N ARG A 24 15.49 2.94 12.20
CA ARG A 24 16.46 2.81 11.10
C ARG A 24 16.62 1.34 10.70
N ASN A 25 16.96 1.09 9.44
CA ASN A 25 17.40 -0.24 9.00
C ASN A 25 18.82 -0.55 9.51
N SER A 26 19.31 -1.77 9.32
CA SER A 26 20.65 -2.17 9.76
C SER A 26 21.79 -1.47 9.00
N ALA A 27 21.51 -0.88 7.83
CA ALA A 27 22.44 -0.01 7.10
C ALA A 27 22.40 1.46 7.59
N GLY A 28 21.64 1.77 8.64
CA GLY A 28 21.51 3.11 9.20
C GLY A 28 20.59 4.05 8.44
N ASN A 29 19.89 3.59 7.40
CA ASN A 29 18.93 4.41 6.64
C ASN A 29 17.68 4.74 7.46
N LEU A 30 17.12 5.92 7.26
CA LEU A 30 15.83 6.30 7.85
C LEU A 30 14.69 5.54 7.16
N CYS A 31 13.77 4.99 7.96
CA CYS A 31 12.57 4.37 7.44
C CYS A 31 11.32 5.15 7.85
N TYR A 32 10.32 5.16 6.97
CA TYR A 32 9.02 5.77 7.18
C TYR A 32 7.90 4.79 6.80
N GLY A 33 6.78 4.84 7.53
CA GLY A 33 5.65 3.94 7.34
C GLY A 33 4.34 4.67 7.19
N HIS A 34 3.50 4.22 6.25
CA HIS A 34 2.12 4.70 6.13
C HIS A 34 1.20 3.71 5.40
N ILE A 35 -0.10 4.01 5.44
CA ILE A 35 -1.10 3.36 4.60
C ILE A 35 -1.30 4.22 3.35
N ASP A 36 -0.93 3.68 2.20
CA ASP A 36 -0.97 4.36 0.91
C ASP A 36 -2.40 4.31 0.31
N LYS A 37 -3.02 3.13 0.37
CA LYS A 37 -4.38 2.85 -0.10
C LYS A 37 -5.07 1.83 0.81
N MET A 38 -6.38 1.97 0.97
CA MET A 38 -7.19 1.01 1.72
C MET A 38 -8.59 0.87 1.13
N SER A 39 -9.12 -0.35 1.17
CA SER A 39 -10.51 -0.65 0.85
C SER A 39 -11.14 -1.66 1.80
N TRP A 40 -12.42 -1.48 2.10
CA TRP A 40 -13.20 -2.42 2.90
C TRP A 40 -14.61 -2.56 2.35
N VAL A 41 -15.26 -3.66 2.72
CA VAL A 41 -16.64 -3.95 2.37
C VAL A 41 -17.47 -4.06 3.65
N THR A 42 -18.70 -3.58 3.59
CA THR A 42 -19.69 -3.61 4.66
C THR A 42 -20.90 -4.46 4.25
N ASP A 43 -21.52 -5.12 5.22
CA ASP A 43 -22.83 -5.75 5.08
C ASP A 43 -23.62 -5.61 6.40
N LEU A 44 -24.89 -5.24 6.34
CA LEU A 44 -25.77 -5.01 7.49
C LEU A 44 -27.00 -5.94 7.51
N GLY A 45 -27.14 -6.84 6.54
CA GLY A 45 -28.34 -7.64 6.33
C GLY A 45 -29.43 -6.90 5.53
N SER A 46 -30.37 -7.64 4.94
CA SER A 46 -31.28 -7.17 3.88
C SER A 46 -31.97 -5.85 4.18
N GLU A 47 -32.62 -5.72 5.34
CA GLU A 47 -33.44 -4.54 5.66
C GLU A 47 -32.59 -3.30 5.91
N GLN A 48 -31.48 -3.45 6.65
CA GLN A 48 -30.58 -2.32 6.90
C GLN A 48 -29.79 -1.92 5.64
N ASN A 49 -29.49 -2.88 4.77
CA ASN A 49 -28.85 -2.65 3.47
C ASN A 49 -29.72 -1.78 2.56
N LYS A 50 -31.05 -2.02 2.50
CA LYS A 50 -31.99 -1.18 1.74
C LYS A 50 -31.93 0.28 2.21
N VAL A 51 -32.06 0.51 3.51
CA VAL A 51 -32.02 1.86 4.09
C VAL A 51 -30.67 2.55 3.86
N LEU A 52 -29.56 1.79 3.92
CA LEU A 52 -28.23 2.34 3.62
C LEU A 52 -28.12 2.79 2.16
N ILE A 53 -28.61 1.99 1.21
CA ILE A 53 -28.63 2.34 -0.22
C ILE A 53 -29.51 3.57 -0.48
N GLU A 54 -30.71 3.64 0.10
CA GLU A 54 -31.60 4.80 -0.03
C GLU A 54 -30.93 6.09 0.47
N ARG A 55 -30.22 6.02 1.60
CA ARG A 55 -29.46 7.16 2.16
C ARG A 55 -28.28 7.56 1.29
N LEU A 56 -27.59 6.59 0.67
CA LEU A 56 -26.52 6.88 -0.28
C LEU A 56 -27.08 7.60 -1.53
N ASN A 57 -28.20 7.13 -2.07
CA ASN A 57 -28.84 7.75 -3.24
C ASN A 57 -29.30 9.20 -3.00
N THR A 58 -29.66 9.51 -1.75
CA THR A 58 -30.17 10.84 -1.36
C THR A 58 -29.09 11.77 -0.82
N LEU A 59 -27.86 11.30 -0.63
CA LEU A 59 -26.78 12.09 -0.04
C LEU A 59 -26.40 13.28 -0.94
N LYS A 60 -26.30 14.48 -0.36
CA LYS A 60 -25.98 15.72 -1.07
C LYS A 60 -24.70 16.40 -0.56
N SER A 61 -24.08 17.17 -1.44
CA SER A 61 -22.98 18.09 -1.12
C SER A 61 -23.36 19.04 0.03
N GLY A 62 -22.38 19.52 0.78
CA GLY A 62 -22.58 20.47 1.88
C GLY A 62 -21.51 20.39 2.95
N SER A 63 -21.41 21.42 3.79
CA SER A 63 -20.40 21.55 4.87
C SER A 63 -18.96 21.32 4.37
N GLY A 64 -18.62 21.87 3.19
CA GLY A 64 -17.28 21.75 2.62
C GLY A 64 -17.00 20.44 1.87
N TYR A 65 -17.99 19.58 1.64
CA TYR A 65 -17.84 18.35 0.84
C TYR A 65 -18.67 18.41 -0.44
N LEU A 66 -18.05 17.99 -1.54
CA LEU A 66 -18.68 17.80 -2.85
C LEU A 66 -18.95 16.32 -3.07
N ILE A 67 -20.18 15.99 -3.47
CA ILE A 67 -20.62 14.64 -3.78
C ILE A 67 -20.96 14.55 -5.26
N LYS A 68 -20.41 13.54 -5.93
CA LYS A 68 -20.83 13.13 -7.28
C LYS A 68 -21.28 11.67 -7.23
N CYS A 69 -22.57 11.44 -7.43
CA CYS A 69 -23.12 10.09 -7.57
C CYS A 69 -23.35 9.80 -9.06
N ARG A 70 -22.92 8.62 -9.52
CA ARG A 70 -23.08 8.18 -10.91
C ARG A 70 -23.16 6.66 -10.99
N PRO A 71 -23.64 6.10 -12.12
CA PRO A 71 -23.40 4.70 -12.43
C PRO A 71 -21.91 4.38 -12.39
N ALA A 72 -21.56 3.20 -11.88
CA ALA A 72 -20.19 2.70 -11.94
C ALA A 72 -19.81 2.46 -13.41
N GLY A 73 -18.60 2.86 -13.78
CA GLY A 73 -18.10 2.66 -15.15
C GLY A 73 -17.86 1.19 -15.46
N LYS A 74 -17.83 0.85 -16.76
CA LYS A 74 -17.45 -0.49 -17.21
C LYS A 74 -16.02 -0.79 -16.77
N LYS A 75 -15.81 -1.94 -16.11
CA LYS A 75 -14.56 -2.37 -15.45
C LYS A 75 -14.18 -1.57 -14.19
N GLU A 76 -14.98 -0.60 -13.76
CA GLU A 76 -14.73 0.11 -12.51
C GLU A 76 -15.07 -0.81 -11.33
N CYS A 77 -14.11 -0.99 -10.41
CA CYS A 77 -14.25 -1.94 -9.31
C CYS A 77 -14.72 -3.33 -9.81
N ASP A 78 -14.14 -3.81 -10.92
CA ASP A 78 -14.42 -5.12 -11.54
C ASP A 78 -15.91 -5.41 -11.82
N ASP A 79 -16.70 -4.37 -12.15
CA ASP A 79 -18.16 -4.48 -12.38
C ASP A 79 -18.93 -5.07 -11.17
N LEU A 80 -18.35 -4.93 -9.97
CA LEU A 80 -18.89 -5.50 -8.75
C LEU A 80 -20.06 -4.67 -8.18
N TYR A 81 -20.21 -3.42 -8.60
CA TYR A 81 -21.21 -2.50 -8.08
C TYR A 81 -21.82 -1.70 -9.22
N ARG A 82 -23.11 -1.36 -9.12
CA ARG A 82 -23.84 -0.62 -10.16
C ARG A 82 -23.68 0.89 -10.02
N SER A 83 -23.34 1.36 -8.83
CA SER A 83 -23.29 2.79 -8.51
C SER A 83 -22.05 3.13 -7.73
N VAL A 84 -21.55 4.35 -7.94
CA VAL A 84 -20.41 4.90 -7.24
C VAL A 84 -20.67 6.35 -6.85
N MET A 85 -20.24 6.68 -5.64
CA MET A 85 -20.24 8.01 -5.09
C MET A 85 -18.80 8.46 -4.84
N GLU A 86 -18.43 9.59 -5.43
CA GLU A 86 -17.16 10.26 -5.21
C GLU A 86 -17.35 11.39 -4.21
N ILE A 87 -16.50 11.44 -3.17
CA ILE A 87 -16.49 12.51 -2.18
C ILE A 87 -15.17 13.26 -2.28
N ARG A 88 -15.27 14.59 -2.42
CA ARG A 88 -14.13 15.52 -2.45
C ARG A 88 -14.34 16.64 -1.42
N LEU A 89 -13.25 17.26 -0.98
CA LEU A 89 -13.31 18.52 -0.25
C LEU A 89 -13.53 19.68 -1.22
N ALA A 90 -14.40 20.63 -0.88
CA ALA A 90 -14.81 21.74 -1.74
C ALA A 90 -13.75 22.83 -1.88
N ASP A 91 -12.88 22.98 -0.88
CA ASP A 91 -11.74 23.90 -0.87
C ASP A 91 -10.52 23.35 -1.63
N LYS A 92 -10.59 22.11 -2.12
CA LYS A 92 -9.53 21.46 -2.90
C LYS A 92 -9.79 21.57 -4.40
N ARG A 93 -8.71 21.80 -5.17
CA ARG A 93 -8.75 21.78 -6.63
C ARG A 93 -9.17 20.41 -7.16
N SER A 94 -9.76 20.36 -8.35
CA SER A 94 -10.22 19.12 -8.99
C SER A 94 -9.10 18.08 -9.20
N VAL A 95 -7.86 18.54 -9.39
CA VAL A 95 -6.66 17.69 -9.53
C VAL A 95 -6.23 17.01 -8.22
N HIS A 96 -6.66 17.51 -7.06
CA HIS A 96 -6.36 16.87 -5.79
C HIS A 96 -6.99 15.45 -5.77
N PRO A 97 -6.30 14.44 -5.21
CA PRO A 97 -6.83 13.08 -5.11
C PRO A 97 -8.22 13.04 -4.47
N VAL A 98 -9.10 12.14 -4.92
CA VAL A 98 -10.44 11.95 -4.33
C VAL A 98 -10.31 11.51 -2.86
N LEU A 99 -11.16 12.03 -1.98
CA LEU A 99 -11.11 11.69 -0.55
C LEU A 99 -11.68 10.30 -0.26
N MET A 100 -12.80 9.95 -0.89
CA MET A 100 -13.44 8.65 -0.71
C MET A 100 -14.24 8.27 -1.95
N MET A 101 -14.11 7.01 -2.35
CA MET A 101 -15.00 6.36 -3.29
C MET A 101 -15.91 5.39 -2.52
N ILE A 102 -17.22 5.49 -2.73
CA ILE A 102 -18.21 4.58 -2.14
C ILE A 102 -18.94 3.87 -3.26
N TYR A 103 -18.65 2.59 -3.46
CA TYR A 103 -19.34 1.70 -4.39
C TYR A 103 -20.50 1.02 -3.68
N PHE A 104 -21.67 0.98 -4.31
CA PHE A 104 -22.88 0.40 -3.71
C PHE A 104 -23.82 -0.15 -4.80
N SER A 105 -24.95 -0.75 -4.37
CA SER A 105 -25.86 -1.49 -5.26
C SER A 105 -25.15 -2.67 -5.93
N PRO A 106 -24.81 -3.73 -5.16
CA PRO A 106 -24.00 -4.83 -5.66
C PRO A 106 -24.69 -5.58 -6.82
N THR A 107 -23.90 -6.06 -7.78
CA THR A 107 -24.43 -6.85 -8.91
C THR A 107 -24.81 -8.29 -8.53
N SER A 108 -24.43 -8.76 -7.33
CA SER A 108 -24.74 -10.11 -6.81
C SER A 108 -25.10 -10.07 -5.32
N LYS A 109 -25.96 -11.00 -4.88
CA LYS A 109 -26.38 -11.17 -3.48
C LYS A 109 -25.25 -11.63 -2.54
N ASN A 110 -24.17 -12.20 -3.08
CA ASN A 110 -23.03 -12.71 -2.28
C ASN A 110 -21.99 -11.64 -1.89
N ARG A 111 -22.25 -10.39 -2.26
CA ARG A 111 -21.35 -9.25 -2.12
C ARG A 111 -21.91 -8.29 -1.06
N GLY A 112 -21.02 -7.75 -0.24
CA GLY A 112 -21.45 -6.76 0.75
C GLY A 112 -22.03 -5.52 0.08
N VAL A 113 -23.01 -4.91 0.73
CA VAL A 113 -23.85 -3.82 0.21
C VAL A 113 -23.06 -2.60 -0.26
N MET A 114 -21.92 -2.35 0.37
CA MET A 114 -21.13 -1.13 0.17
C MET A 114 -19.64 -1.45 0.28
N ARG A 115 -18.85 -0.95 -0.66
CA ARG A 115 -17.38 -0.94 -0.62
C ARG A 115 -16.89 0.49 -0.56
N MET A 116 -15.98 0.77 0.35
CA MET A 116 -15.32 2.07 0.47
C MET A 116 -13.86 1.91 0.05
N GLU A 117 -13.34 2.87 -0.72
CA GLU A 117 -11.92 2.97 -1.08
C GLU A 117 -11.41 4.38 -0.86
N PHE A 118 -10.19 4.50 -0.31
CA PHE A 118 -9.49 5.78 -0.24
C PHE A 118 -7.96 5.62 -0.14
N SER A 119 -7.26 6.73 -0.37
CA SER A 119 -5.81 6.87 -0.23
C SER A 119 -5.48 7.83 0.92
N PRO A 120 -5.33 7.33 2.16
CA PRO A 120 -5.23 8.18 3.36
C PRO A 120 -4.01 9.10 3.36
N GLN A 121 -2.94 8.74 2.65
CA GLN A 121 -1.69 9.53 2.61
C GLN A 121 -1.87 10.99 2.14
N HIS A 122 -2.95 11.31 1.42
CA HIS A 122 -3.22 12.67 0.92
C HIS A 122 -4.02 13.55 1.88
N TYR A 123 -4.43 13.00 3.03
CA TYR A 123 -5.34 13.66 3.96
C TYR A 123 -4.86 13.57 5.39
N SER A 124 -5.14 14.61 6.17
CA SER A 124 -4.84 14.60 7.60
C SER A 124 -5.81 13.67 8.37
N PRO A 125 -5.40 13.17 9.55
CA PRO A 125 -6.29 12.36 10.39
C PRO A 125 -7.56 13.12 10.81
N VAL A 126 -7.46 14.45 10.90
CA VAL A 126 -8.59 15.34 11.21
C VAL A 126 -9.55 15.39 10.03
N GLN A 127 -9.07 15.57 8.80
CA GLN A 127 -9.91 15.58 7.60
C GLN A 127 -10.65 14.24 7.42
N ILE A 128 -9.96 13.11 7.62
CA ILE A 128 -10.58 11.79 7.58
C ILE A 128 -11.64 11.69 8.69
N THR A 129 -11.32 12.10 9.91
CA THR A 129 -12.27 12.10 11.03
C THR A 129 -13.52 12.92 10.73
N ASP A 130 -13.34 14.15 10.26
CA ASP A 130 -14.44 15.07 9.98
C ASP A 130 -15.36 14.54 8.87
N LEU A 131 -14.81 13.82 7.87
CA LEU A 131 -15.62 13.12 6.88
C LEU A 131 -16.56 12.11 7.52
N PHE A 132 -16.05 11.22 8.37
CA PHE A 132 -16.88 10.17 9.00
C PHE A 132 -17.88 10.75 10.00
N LEU A 133 -17.51 11.81 10.71
CA LEU A 133 -18.46 12.55 11.55
C LEU A 133 -19.57 13.17 10.72
N TRP A 134 -19.23 13.82 9.60
CA TRP A 134 -20.19 14.42 8.67
C TRP A 134 -21.12 13.37 8.05
N LEU A 135 -20.59 12.26 7.51
CA LEU A 135 -21.37 11.14 7.00
C LEU A 135 -22.29 10.55 8.09
N GLY A 136 -21.82 10.54 9.34
CA GLY A 136 -22.51 10.00 10.50
C GLY A 136 -23.59 10.89 11.11
N ARG A 137 -23.83 12.11 10.60
CA ARG A 137 -24.89 13.00 11.10
C ARG A 137 -26.30 12.44 10.80
N LYS A 138 -27.28 12.84 11.62
CA LYS A 138 -28.71 12.57 11.36
C LYS A 138 -29.10 13.19 9.99
N GLY A 139 -29.94 12.50 9.23
CA GLY A 139 -30.30 12.90 7.86
C GLY A 139 -29.30 12.48 6.77
N ARG A 140 -28.12 11.96 7.14
CA ARG A 140 -27.14 11.37 6.21
C ARG A 140 -27.11 9.84 6.37
N LEU A 141 -25.94 9.21 6.35
CA LEU A 141 -25.82 7.78 6.63
C LEU A 141 -26.15 7.46 8.10
N GLY A 142 -25.85 8.39 9.01
CA GLY A 142 -26.27 8.29 10.42
C GLY A 142 -25.74 7.02 11.11
N LYS A 143 -26.59 6.37 11.91
CA LYS A 143 -26.25 5.13 12.61
C LYS A 143 -25.82 3.97 11.70
N TYR A 144 -26.27 3.96 10.44
CA TYR A 144 -25.96 2.88 9.49
C TYR A 144 -24.48 2.91 9.07
N LEU A 145 -23.86 4.09 9.02
CA LEU A 145 -22.41 4.20 8.81
C LEU A 145 -21.64 3.44 9.89
N TYR A 146 -21.88 3.78 11.16
CA TYR A 146 -21.12 3.21 12.27
C TYR A 146 -21.42 1.73 12.52
N ARG A 147 -22.68 1.31 12.32
CA ARG A 147 -23.02 -0.13 12.25
C ARG A 147 -22.22 -0.81 11.15
N GLY A 148 -22.09 -0.15 10.00
CA GLY A 148 -21.37 -0.66 8.85
C GLY A 148 -19.88 -0.81 9.11
N LEU A 149 -19.24 0.19 9.72
CA LEU A 149 -17.83 0.12 10.10
C LEU A 149 -17.55 -1.06 11.04
N ARG A 150 -18.48 -1.38 11.96
CA ARG A 150 -18.34 -2.52 12.87
C ARG A 150 -18.45 -3.88 12.19
N SER A 151 -19.25 -3.99 11.13
CA SER A 151 -19.38 -5.22 10.33
C SER A 151 -18.41 -5.28 9.16
N ALA A 152 -17.62 -4.23 8.93
CA ALA A 152 -16.73 -4.13 7.79
C ALA A 152 -15.53 -5.06 7.89
N TRP A 153 -15.15 -5.65 6.75
CA TRP A 153 -13.90 -6.36 6.58
C TRP A 153 -13.03 -5.71 5.50
N VAL A 154 -11.74 -5.68 5.75
CA VAL A 154 -10.73 -5.14 4.83
C VAL A 154 -10.64 -6.06 3.62
N THR A 155 -10.69 -5.48 2.42
CA THR A 155 -10.46 -6.23 1.17
C THR A 155 -9.05 -6.04 0.65
N THR A 156 -8.49 -4.84 0.80
CA THR A 156 -7.11 -4.52 0.42
C THR A 156 -6.57 -3.43 1.33
N ILE A 157 -5.30 -3.53 1.71
CA ILE A 157 -4.53 -2.48 2.37
C ILE A 157 -3.12 -2.42 1.78
N HIS A 158 -2.64 -1.23 1.45
CA HIS A 158 -1.31 -0.99 0.93
C HIS A 158 -0.49 -0.33 2.05
N TYR A 159 0.41 -1.09 2.65
CA TYR A 159 1.37 -0.57 3.63
C TYR A 159 2.64 -0.18 2.88
N ALA A 160 3.04 1.09 2.91
CA ALA A 160 4.27 1.56 2.30
C ALA A 160 5.36 1.70 3.37
N LEU A 161 6.51 1.07 3.10
CA LEU A 161 7.76 1.25 3.84
C LEU A 161 8.73 2.02 2.95
N ASP A 162 9.01 3.27 3.30
CA ASP A 162 9.90 4.15 2.55
C ASP A 162 11.29 4.17 3.22
N VAL A 163 12.36 3.93 2.44
CA VAL A 163 13.73 3.85 2.95
C VAL A 163 14.61 4.89 2.27
N VAL A 164 14.99 5.90 3.02
CA VAL A 164 15.77 7.05 2.55
C VAL A 164 17.20 6.64 2.22
N GLY A 165 17.68 7.04 1.05
CA GLY A 165 19.04 6.78 0.58
C GLY A 165 19.29 5.35 0.09
N MET A 166 18.33 4.44 0.24
CA MET A 166 18.41 3.10 -0.35
C MET A 166 18.09 3.17 -1.84
N GLN A 167 18.91 2.53 -2.66
CA GLN A 167 18.70 2.40 -4.10
C GLN A 167 18.09 1.04 -4.44
N PHE A 168 17.41 0.98 -5.59
CA PHE A 168 16.77 -0.24 -6.08
C PHE A 168 17.76 -1.42 -6.22
N HIS A 169 19.00 -1.08 -6.52
CA HIS A 169 20.07 -1.99 -6.86
C HIS A 169 21.06 -2.24 -5.71
N ASP A 170 20.79 -1.80 -4.48
CA ASP A 170 21.64 -2.09 -3.32
C ASP A 170 21.57 -3.56 -2.91
N TYR A 171 20.41 -4.20 -3.12
CA TYR A 171 20.13 -5.58 -2.72
C TYR A 171 19.33 -6.31 -3.79
N LEU A 172 19.42 -7.64 -3.82
CA LEU A 172 18.35 -8.44 -4.41
C LEU A 172 17.19 -8.51 -3.42
N ILE A 173 15.99 -8.24 -3.92
CA ILE A 173 14.78 -8.13 -3.09
C ILE A 173 13.86 -9.30 -3.38
N GLY A 174 13.33 -9.93 -2.33
CA GLY A 174 12.42 -11.06 -2.41
C GLY A 174 11.26 -10.96 -1.44
N LEU A 175 10.29 -11.84 -1.64
CA LEU A 175 9.08 -11.95 -0.84
C LEU A 175 8.86 -13.41 -0.44
N LYS A 176 8.89 -13.68 0.87
CA LYS A 176 8.78 -15.03 1.42
C LYS A 176 7.47 -15.71 1.00
N LYS A 177 7.57 -16.99 0.65
CA LYS A 177 6.47 -17.88 0.25
C LYS A 177 5.71 -17.42 -1.00
N MET A 178 6.32 -16.60 -1.86
CA MET A 178 5.73 -16.19 -3.13
C MET A 178 6.52 -16.78 -4.30
N HIS A 179 5.78 -17.15 -5.34
CA HIS A 179 6.28 -17.82 -6.53
C HIS A 179 5.91 -16.93 -7.72
N GLY A 180 6.76 -15.97 -8.05
CA GLY A 180 6.58 -15.09 -9.20
C GLY A 180 6.99 -13.65 -8.92
N GLY A 181 7.50 -13.01 -9.97
CA GLY A 181 7.72 -11.58 -9.99
C GLY A 181 8.06 -11.09 -11.39
N GLU A 182 7.95 -9.78 -11.57
CA GLU A 182 8.29 -9.09 -12.82
C GLU A 182 9.01 -7.79 -12.50
N TYR A 183 9.98 -7.43 -13.34
CA TYR A 183 10.51 -6.07 -13.38
C TYR A 183 9.64 -5.21 -14.30
N TYR A 184 9.52 -3.95 -13.95
CA TYR A 184 8.99 -2.90 -14.80
C TYR A 184 10.14 -1.96 -15.14
N ASP A 185 10.33 -1.67 -16.43
CA ASP A 185 11.35 -0.74 -16.92
C ASP A 185 12.76 -1.02 -16.32
N LEU A 186 13.21 -2.28 -16.38
CA LEU A 186 14.51 -2.70 -15.84
C LEU A 186 15.63 -1.85 -16.46
N HIS A 187 16.45 -1.22 -15.62
CA HIS A 187 17.48 -0.24 -16.00
C HIS A 187 17.00 1.07 -16.65
N GLY A 188 15.68 1.32 -16.66
CA GLY A 188 15.08 2.55 -17.14
C GLY A 188 14.75 3.56 -16.03
N PRO A 189 14.27 4.76 -16.39
CA PRO A 189 13.97 5.84 -15.44
C PRO A 189 12.83 5.50 -14.46
N GLU A 190 11.99 4.53 -14.81
CA GLU A 190 10.86 4.09 -14.00
C GLU A 190 11.06 2.69 -13.44
N GLU A 191 12.32 2.26 -13.25
CA GLU A 191 12.61 0.93 -12.75
C GLU A 191 11.81 0.59 -11.49
N GLY A 192 11.26 -0.63 -11.51
CA GLY A 192 10.45 -1.16 -10.44
C GLY A 192 10.40 -2.68 -10.47
N LEU A 193 10.03 -3.26 -9.32
CA LEU A 193 9.90 -4.69 -9.11
C LEU A 193 8.52 -4.97 -8.53
N ARG A 194 7.85 -5.98 -9.06
CA ARG A 194 6.64 -6.54 -8.48
C ARG A 194 6.88 -8.00 -8.12
N LEU A 195 6.53 -8.38 -6.90
CA LEU A 195 6.64 -9.75 -6.38
C LEU A 195 5.28 -10.21 -5.85
N GLY A 196 4.91 -11.46 -6.14
CA GLY A 196 3.65 -12.05 -5.69
C GLY A 196 2.43 -11.67 -6.53
N LEU A 197 1.32 -12.39 -6.36
CA LEU A 197 0.18 -12.37 -7.29
C LEU A 197 -1.22 -12.33 -6.65
N SER A 198 -1.36 -12.54 -5.34
CA SER A 198 -2.68 -12.75 -4.72
C SER A 198 -2.85 -12.02 -3.38
N THR A 199 -2.73 -12.75 -2.27
CA THR A 199 -2.96 -12.26 -0.90
C THR A 199 -1.94 -11.21 -0.48
N LEU A 200 -0.73 -11.27 -1.05
CA LEU A 200 0.33 -10.32 -0.79
C LEU A 200 1.03 -9.99 -2.10
N VAL A 201 1.26 -8.71 -2.34
CA VAL A 201 2.08 -8.22 -3.45
C VAL A 201 3.04 -7.20 -2.87
N ALA A 202 4.32 -7.30 -3.22
CA ALA A 202 5.28 -6.24 -2.94
C ALA A 202 5.58 -5.52 -4.26
N SER A 203 5.40 -4.20 -4.27
CA SER A 203 5.85 -3.32 -5.34
C SER A 203 7.01 -2.48 -4.80
N VAL A 204 8.16 -2.53 -5.46
CA VAL A 204 9.38 -1.84 -5.03
C VAL A 204 9.84 -0.93 -6.15
N TYR A 205 10.03 0.35 -5.85
CA TYR A 205 10.32 1.34 -6.88
C TYR A 205 10.90 2.63 -6.29
N ALA A 206 11.71 3.34 -7.06
CA ALA A 206 12.36 4.58 -6.62
C ALA A 206 11.37 5.75 -6.57
N LYS A 207 11.56 6.65 -5.59
CA LYS A 207 10.84 7.90 -5.42
C LYS A 207 11.79 9.02 -4.96
N VAL A 208 11.36 10.26 -5.15
CA VAL A 208 12.01 11.46 -4.62
C VAL A 208 11.11 12.17 -3.60
N ASN A 209 11.70 12.61 -2.51
CA ASN A 209 11.05 13.40 -1.47
C ASN A 209 11.16 14.89 -1.83
N ALA A 210 10.02 15.52 -2.11
CA ALA A 210 9.88 16.94 -2.42
C ALA A 210 8.91 17.60 -1.42
N PRO A 211 9.34 17.85 -0.17
CA PRO A 211 8.45 18.34 0.89
C PRO A 211 7.99 19.80 0.70
N SER A 212 8.64 20.54 -0.19
CA SER A 212 8.27 21.91 -0.57
C SER A 212 7.03 21.97 -1.45
N LEU A 213 6.70 20.89 -2.18
CA LEU A 213 5.53 20.85 -3.05
C LEU A 213 4.27 20.49 -2.25
N SER A 214 3.22 21.26 -2.45
CA SER A 214 1.86 20.90 -2.07
C SER A 214 1.37 19.66 -2.83
N VAL A 215 0.27 19.06 -2.37
CA VAL A 215 -0.36 17.94 -3.09
C VAL A 215 -0.85 18.44 -4.47
N GLU A 216 -1.41 19.63 -4.52
CA GLU A 216 -1.95 20.23 -5.73
C GLU A 216 -0.87 20.50 -6.78
N GLU A 217 0.30 21.00 -6.38
CA GLU A 217 1.44 21.19 -7.28
C GLU A 217 1.96 19.86 -7.83
N ARG A 218 2.03 18.82 -6.99
CA ARG A 218 2.48 17.49 -7.43
C ARG A 218 1.58 16.90 -8.51
N TYR A 219 0.26 17.07 -8.37
CA TYR A 219 -0.71 16.52 -9.32
C TYR A 219 -1.14 17.51 -10.41
N ALA A 220 -0.50 18.67 -10.53
CA ALA A 220 -0.80 19.66 -11.56
C ALA A 220 -0.39 19.22 -12.97
N ALA A 221 0.63 18.36 -13.07
CA ALA A 221 1.15 17.83 -14.34
C ALA A 221 1.59 16.37 -14.20
N ALA A 222 1.67 15.66 -15.32
CA ALA A 222 2.20 14.30 -15.36
C ALA A 222 3.72 14.27 -15.11
N LEU A 223 4.43 15.29 -15.57
CA LEU A 223 5.88 15.44 -15.41
C LEU A 223 6.20 16.71 -14.63
N LEU A 224 7.15 16.64 -13.70
CA LEU A 224 7.61 17.73 -12.85
C LEU A 224 9.12 17.94 -13.01
N THR A 225 9.54 19.17 -13.28
CA THR A 225 10.95 19.53 -13.34
C THR A 225 11.39 20.13 -12.00
N LEU A 226 12.30 19.46 -11.31
CA LEU A 226 12.71 19.77 -9.94
C LEU A 226 14.23 19.98 -9.85
N GLU A 227 14.67 20.81 -8.89
CA GLU A 227 16.10 21.03 -8.62
C GLU A 227 16.67 19.87 -7.80
N GLU A 228 17.65 19.14 -8.36
CA GLU A 228 18.19 17.91 -7.77
C GLU A 228 18.73 18.11 -6.35
N SER A 229 19.41 19.24 -6.13
CA SER A 229 20.03 19.58 -4.85
C SER A 229 19.06 19.70 -3.66
N GLN A 230 17.75 19.74 -3.92
CA GLN A 230 16.71 19.87 -2.90
C GLN A 230 15.94 18.58 -2.67
N LEU A 231 16.27 17.51 -3.39
CA LEU A 231 15.57 16.24 -3.35
C LEU A 231 16.34 15.21 -2.53
N GLU A 232 15.59 14.40 -1.79
CA GLU A 232 16.12 13.22 -1.11
C GLU A 232 15.51 11.97 -1.76
N HIS A 233 16.36 11.08 -2.27
CA HIS A 233 15.93 9.83 -2.91
C HIS A 233 15.59 8.77 -1.87
N PHE A 234 14.56 7.98 -2.16
CA PHE A 234 14.20 6.85 -1.31
C PHE A 234 13.60 5.71 -2.13
N LEU A 235 13.72 4.49 -1.60
CA LEU A 235 13.07 3.32 -2.14
C LEU A 235 11.74 3.09 -1.42
N ARG A 236 10.62 3.02 -2.16
CA ARG A 236 9.32 2.61 -1.61
C ARG A 236 9.17 1.10 -1.75
N LEU A 237 8.91 0.42 -0.64
CA LEU A 237 8.45 -0.96 -0.60
C LEU A 237 6.96 -0.98 -0.22
N GLU A 238 6.09 -1.03 -1.21
CA GLU A 238 4.65 -1.06 -1.04
C GLU A 238 4.14 -2.51 -0.93
N LEU A 239 3.68 -2.87 0.27
CA LEU A 239 3.14 -4.18 0.62
C LEU A 239 1.62 -4.15 0.57
N ARG A 240 1.06 -4.64 -0.53
CA ARG A 240 -0.38 -4.79 -0.74
C ARG A 240 -0.86 -6.10 -0.18
N PHE A 241 -1.69 -6.03 0.85
CA PHE A 241 -2.27 -7.18 1.53
C PHE A 241 -3.78 -7.27 1.27
N SER A 242 -4.21 -8.43 0.79
CA SER A 242 -5.59 -8.77 0.50
C SER A 242 -6.00 -9.99 1.34
N PRO A 243 -6.42 -9.80 2.60
CA PRO A 243 -6.60 -10.88 3.59
C PRO A 243 -7.64 -11.93 3.19
N GLY A 244 -8.54 -11.60 2.26
CA GLY A 244 -9.70 -12.41 1.92
C GLY A 244 -10.90 -12.07 2.81
N LYS A 245 -12.08 -12.55 2.38
CA LYS A 245 -13.36 -12.20 3.02
C LYS A 245 -13.33 -12.50 4.52
N GLN A 246 -13.64 -11.47 5.32
CA GLN A 246 -13.81 -11.56 6.78
C GLN A 246 -12.58 -12.08 7.57
N LYS A 247 -11.39 -12.20 6.95
CA LYS A 247 -10.17 -12.59 7.68
C LYS A 247 -9.53 -11.44 8.46
N LEU A 248 -9.83 -10.19 8.09
CA LEU A 248 -9.41 -9.00 8.82
C LEU A 248 -10.59 -8.02 8.90
N MET A 249 -11.16 -7.88 10.10
CA MET A 249 -12.21 -6.90 10.36
C MET A 249 -11.60 -5.50 10.48
N LEU A 250 -12.32 -4.47 10.03
CA LEU A 250 -11.85 -3.07 10.09
C LEU A 250 -11.54 -2.63 11.53
N ARG A 251 -12.36 -3.04 12.50
CA ARG A 251 -12.12 -2.78 13.93
C ARG A 251 -10.86 -3.43 14.49
N ASN A 252 -10.28 -4.40 13.78
CA ASN A 252 -9.13 -5.19 14.23
C ASN A 252 -7.89 -4.93 13.36
N LEU A 253 -7.76 -3.74 12.76
CA LEU A 253 -6.59 -3.39 11.94
C LEU A 253 -5.25 -3.57 12.67
N SER A 254 -5.22 -3.37 13.99
CA SER A 254 -4.04 -3.60 14.83
C SER A 254 -3.58 -5.06 14.84
N HIS A 255 -4.45 -6.01 14.51
CA HIS A 255 -4.12 -7.45 14.44
C HIS A 255 -3.65 -7.88 13.04
N MET A 256 -3.39 -6.93 12.15
CA MET A 256 -2.84 -7.23 10.82
C MET A 256 -1.48 -7.94 10.96
N THR A 257 -1.30 -8.99 10.17
CA THR A 257 -0.05 -9.77 10.14
C THR A 257 1.14 -8.91 9.76
N ASN A 258 2.31 -9.16 10.35
CA ASN A 258 3.55 -8.44 10.07
C ASN A 258 3.97 -8.59 8.61
N LEU A 259 3.66 -7.58 7.79
CA LEU A 259 3.97 -7.59 6.36
C LEU A 259 5.47 -7.42 6.10
N VAL A 260 6.17 -6.63 6.92
CA VAL A 260 7.61 -6.38 6.79
C VAL A 260 8.40 -7.67 6.99
N SER A 261 7.94 -8.56 7.89
CA SER A 261 8.55 -9.88 8.11
C SER A 261 8.59 -10.77 6.86
N ARG A 262 7.79 -10.43 5.83
CA ARG A 262 7.71 -11.18 4.57
C ARG A 262 8.79 -10.77 3.58
N LEU A 263 9.41 -9.61 3.74
CA LEU A 263 10.51 -9.18 2.89
C LEU A 263 11.75 -10.06 3.12
N ALA A 264 12.55 -10.20 2.07
CA ALA A 264 13.84 -10.88 2.09
C ALA A 264 14.83 -10.08 1.25
N PHE A 265 16.07 -9.98 1.73
CA PHE A 265 17.14 -9.22 1.09
C PHE A 265 18.39 -10.10 1.00
N TRP A 266 19.12 -9.95 -0.10
CA TRP A 266 20.43 -10.56 -0.29
C TRP A 266 21.41 -9.52 -0.81
N HIS A 267 22.65 -9.60 -0.33
CA HIS A 267 23.74 -8.82 -0.91
C HIS A 267 23.92 -9.19 -2.39
N ARG A 268 24.25 -8.20 -3.22
CA ARG A 268 24.48 -8.43 -4.65
C ARG A 268 25.84 -9.03 -4.97
N ASP A 269 26.77 -9.05 -4.02
CA ASP A 269 28.03 -9.78 -4.13
C ASP A 269 27.83 -11.27 -4.46
N MET A 270 26.66 -11.83 -4.14
CA MET A 270 26.28 -13.20 -4.52
C MET A 270 26.28 -13.40 -6.04
N LEU A 271 26.13 -12.34 -6.84
CA LEU A 271 26.22 -12.44 -8.30
C LEU A 271 27.64 -12.81 -8.77
N GLU A 272 28.64 -12.71 -7.89
CA GLU A 272 30.03 -13.09 -8.13
C GLU A 272 30.39 -14.42 -7.44
N ASP A 273 29.48 -15.03 -6.67
CA ASP A 273 29.71 -16.30 -5.98
C ASP A 273 29.80 -17.46 -6.96
N LYS A 274 31.03 -17.93 -7.21
CA LYS A 274 31.32 -19.09 -8.06
C LYS A 274 30.73 -20.40 -7.53
N GLY A 275 30.29 -20.42 -6.28
CA GLY A 275 29.55 -21.52 -5.65
C GLY A 275 28.08 -21.62 -6.06
N LEU A 276 27.51 -20.57 -6.67
CA LEU A 276 26.18 -20.60 -7.25
C LEU A 276 26.17 -21.20 -8.67
N ASP A 277 24.99 -21.64 -9.08
CA ASP A 277 24.78 -22.15 -10.42
C ASP A 277 24.92 -21.01 -11.45
N PRO A 278 25.82 -21.11 -12.45
CA PRO A 278 26.06 -20.00 -13.39
C PRO A 278 24.81 -19.54 -14.16
N ASP A 279 23.92 -20.45 -14.54
CA ASP A 279 22.68 -20.07 -15.24
C ASP A 279 21.70 -19.39 -14.27
N PHE A 280 21.73 -19.75 -12.98
CA PHE A 280 20.95 -19.04 -11.96
C PHE A 280 21.46 -17.61 -11.75
N VAL A 281 22.77 -17.42 -11.62
CA VAL A 281 23.41 -16.09 -11.49
C VAL A 281 23.09 -15.22 -12.70
N LYS A 282 23.27 -15.75 -13.92
CA LYS A 282 22.92 -15.04 -15.15
C LYS A 282 21.46 -14.55 -15.11
N ARG A 283 20.53 -15.43 -14.75
CA ARG A 283 19.10 -15.08 -14.67
C ARG A 283 18.80 -14.04 -13.62
N LEU A 284 19.49 -14.02 -12.48
CA LEU A 284 19.29 -12.98 -11.47
C LEU A 284 19.60 -11.57 -11.99
N GLY A 285 20.40 -11.44 -13.05
CA GLY A 285 20.61 -10.16 -13.74
C GLY A 285 19.45 -9.72 -14.63
N GLU A 286 18.57 -10.65 -15.02
CA GLU A 286 17.51 -10.41 -16.03
C GLU A 286 16.10 -10.55 -15.45
N MET A 287 15.92 -11.24 -14.31
CA MET A 287 14.61 -11.52 -13.73
C MET A 287 14.63 -11.64 -12.21
N PRO A 288 13.48 -11.45 -11.54
CA PRO A 288 13.41 -11.53 -10.08
C PRO A 288 13.77 -12.92 -9.53
N VAL A 289 14.20 -12.95 -8.26
CA VAL A 289 14.65 -14.18 -7.56
C VAL A 289 13.70 -15.37 -7.74
N PRO A 290 12.36 -15.26 -7.55
CA PRO A 290 11.46 -16.40 -7.70
C PRO A 290 11.47 -16.99 -9.12
N ASP A 291 11.58 -16.13 -10.13
CA ASP A 291 11.57 -16.48 -11.54
C ASP A 291 12.90 -17.10 -11.97
N ALA A 292 14.02 -16.50 -11.56
CA ALA A 292 15.35 -17.06 -11.78
C ALA A 292 15.44 -18.47 -11.17
N ARG A 293 14.94 -18.65 -9.95
CA ARG A 293 14.92 -19.94 -9.25
C ARG A 293 14.02 -20.98 -9.91
N ALA A 294 12.96 -20.55 -10.60
CA ALA A 294 12.06 -21.45 -11.32
C ALA A 294 12.66 -21.91 -12.65
N LYS A 295 13.34 -21.00 -13.36
CA LYS A 295 13.74 -21.16 -14.77
C LYS A 295 15.19 -21.61 -14.98
N PHE A 296 16.04 -21.56 -13.96
CA PHE A 296 17.46 -21.91 -14.14
C PHE A 296 17.67 -23.39 -14.51
N ARG A 297 18.68 -23.61 -15.37
CA ARG A 297 19.17 -24.89 -15.85
C ARG A 297 20.31 -25.36 -14.95
N PRO A 298 20.19 -26.51 -14.26
CA PRO A 298 21.23 -27.00 -13.39
C PRO A 298 22.56 -27.28 -14.09
N ALA A 299 23.65 -26.78 -13.52
CA ALA A 299 24.98 -27.19 -13.90
C ALA A 299 25.30 -28.62 -13.43
N SER A 300 26.05 -29.36 -14.25
CA SER A 300 26.61 -30.67 -13.92
C SER A 300 27.98 -30.58 -13.22
N LYS A 301 28.63 -29.40 -13.28
CA LYS A 301 29.88 -29.11 -12.58
C LYS A 301 29.82 -27.71 -11.96
N LEU A 302 30.37 -27.56 -10.74
CA LEU A 302 30.57 -26.28 -10.07
C LEU A 302 32.00 -26.23 -9.54
N ASN A 303 32.74 -25.15 -9.84
CA ASN A 303 34.15 -25.00 -9.47
C ASN A 303 35.01 -26.23 -9.82
N GLY A 304 34.82 -26.77 -11.02
CA GLY A 304 35.53 -27.97 -11.50
C GLY A 304 35.07 -29.30 -10.91
N LYS A 305 34.18 -29.31 -9.89
CA LYS A 305 33.70 -30.53 -9.23
C LYS A 305 32.34 -30.96 -9.80
N ALA A 306 32.18 -32.27 -10.02
CA ALA A 306 30.90 -32.84 -10.44
C ALA A 306 29.82 -32.67 -9.37
N VAL A 307 28.61 -32.29 -9.78
CA VAL A 307 27.45 -32.12 -8.90
C VAL A 307 26.20 -32.74 -9.53
N SER A 308 25.21 -33.11 -8.71
CA SER A 308 23.93 -33.60 -9.23
C SER A 308 23.23 -32.52 -10.05
N ALA A 309 22.95 -32.81 -11.32
CA ALA A 309 22.20 -31.93 -12.23
C ALA A 309 20.67 -32.03 -12.06
N THR A 310 20.18 -32.78 -11.06
CA THR A 310 18.73 -32.84 -10.81
C THR A 310 18.21 -31.50 -10.31
N GLN A 311 17.04 -31.05 -10.80
CA GLN A 311 16.45 -29.77 -10.41
C GLN A 311 16.28 -29.64 -8.89
N LYS A 312 15.93 -30.73 -8.21
CA LYS A 312 15.75 -30.77 -6.75
C LYS A 312 17.08 -30.54 -6.02
N ALA A 313 18.15 -31.21 -6.42
CA ALA A 313 19.47 -31.02 -5.79
C ALA A 313 20.03 -29.63 -6.08
N ALA A 314 19.87 -29.13 -7.31
CA ALA A 314 20.32 -27.81 -7.71
C ALA A 314 19.61 -26.70 -6.93
N LYS A 315 18.27 -26.77 -6.79
CA LYS A 315 17.49 -25.83 -5.96
C LYS A 315 17.96 -25.82 -4.51
N LYS A 316 18.24 -26.98 -3.91
CA LYS A 316 18.80 -27.06 -2.55
C LYS A 316 20.17 -26.40 -2.42
N ARG A 317 21.05 -26.57 -3.42
CA ARG A 317 22.37 -25.90 -3.43
C ARG A 317 22.23 -24.39 -3.50
N VAL A 318 21.39 -23.90 -4.43
CA VAL A 318 21.06 -22.48 -4.55
C VAL A 318 20.49 -21.95 -3.23
N ASP A 319 19.49 -22.62 -2.65
CA ASP A 319 18.87 -22.19 -1.39
C ASP A 319 19.89 -22.12 -0.24
N LYS A 320 20.84 -23.07 -0.18
CA LYS A 320 21.93 -23.07 0.80
C LYS A 320 22.84 -21.85 0.62
N ARG A 321 23.30 -21.60 -0.62
CA ARG A 321 24.18 -20.46 -0.93
C ARG A 321 23.48 -19.12 -0.74
N MET A 322 22.26 -18.98 -1.20
CA MET A 322 21.44 -17.78 -0.95
C MET A 322 21.26 -17.50 0.55
N LYS A 323 21.27 -18.52 1.41
CA LYS A 323 21.19 -18.31 2.86
C LYS A 323 22.44 -17.61 3.41
N GLU A 324 23.61 -17.86 2.82
CA GLU A 324 24.90 -17.28 3.21
C GLU A 324 24.95 -15.77 2.89
N HIS A 325 24.30 -15.32 1.81
CA HIS A 325 24.23 -13.90 1.41
C HIS A 325 23.02 -13.13 1.98
N ARG A 326 22.25 -13.75 2.88
CA ARG A 326 20.99 -13.17 3.34
C ARG A 326 21.23 -12.04 4.34
N VAL A 327 20.54 -10.93 4.13
CA VAL A 327 20.64 -9.72 4.95
C VAL A 327 19.40 -9.57 5.82
N THR A 328 19.60 -9.38 7.12
CA THR A 328 18.56 -8.90 8.02
C THR A 328 18.56 -7.37 7.96
N LEU A 329 17.97 -6.84 6.88
CA LEU A 329 17.97 -5.39 6.64
C LEU A 329 17.06 -4.66 7.63
N PHE A 330 15.91 -5.25 7.96
CA PHE A 330 14.93 -4.67 8.87
C PHE A 330 14.74 -5.54 10.10
N ASP A 331 14.69 -4.90 11.27
CA ASP A 331 13.99 -5.46 12.42
C ASP A 331 12.48 -5.35 12.17
N ALA A 332 11.90 -6.42 11.64
CA ALA A 332 10.50 -6.45 11.27
C ALA A 332 9.58 -6.29 12.48
N GLU A 333 9.97 -6.77 13.67
CA GLU A 333 9.13 -6.65 14.87
C GLU A 333 9.19 -5.23 15.42
N ALA A 334 10.36 -4.61 15.48
CA ALA A 334 10.47 -3.21 15.89
C ALA A 334 9.71 -2.26 14.96
N ILE A 335 9.79 -2.47 13.64
CA ILE A 335 8.99 -1.69 12.67
C ILE A 335 7.50 -1.93 12.88
N TRP A 336 7.07 -3.20 13.00
CA TRP A 336 5.65 -3.53 13.12
C TRP A 336 5.06 -3.13 14.47
N GLY A 337 5.88 -3.04 15.52
CA GLY A 337 5.50 -2.46 16.82
C GLY A 337 5.05 -1.00 16.72
N LEU A 338 5.44 -0.28 15.68
CA LEU A 338 5.00 1.08 15.38
C LEU A 338 3.75 1.15 14.48
N LEU A 339 3.15 0.00 14.12
CA LEU A 339 1.88 -0.05 13.37
C LEU A 339 0.77 0.79 14.03
N PRO A 340 0.58 0.83 15.37
CA PRO A 340 -0.44 1.69 15.97
C PRO A 340 -0.27 3.17 15.61
N SER A 341 0.96 3.67 15.56
CA SER A 341 1.27 5.05 15.15
C SER A 341 0.94 5.30 13.67
N VAL A 342 1.20 4.30 12.82
CA VAL A 342 0.80 4.33 11.40
C VAL A 342 -0.72 4.36 11.27
N LEU A 343 -1.44 3.48 11.99
CA LEU A 343 -2.89 3.41 11.95
C LEU A 343 -3.55 4.66 12.51
N ALA A 344 -2.96 5.33 13.51
CA ALA A 344 -3.48 6.59 14.03
C ALA A 344 -3.66 7.67 12.94
N LYS A 345 -2.92 7.57 11.83
CA LYS A 345 -3.09 8.48 10.69
C LYS A 345 -4.44 8.32 9.97
N LEU A 346 -5.16 7.23 10.19
CA LEU A 346 -6.51 6.99 9.66
C LEU A 346 -7.62 7.72 10.44
N GLY A 347 -7.28 8.48 11.49
CA GLY A 347 -8.25 9.23 12.29
C GLY A 347 -9.24 8.31 13.01
N ILE A 348 -10.53 8.64 12.96
CA ILE A 348 -11.59 7.85 13.62
C ILE A 348 -11.70 6.40 13.09
N LEU A 349 -11.20 6.10 11.89
CA LEU A 349 -11.19 4.73 11.36
C LEU A 349 -10.25 3.78 12.12
N ALA A 350 -9.23 4.30 12.80
CA ALA A 350 -8.37 3.48 13.66
C ALA A 350 -8.85 3.42 15.12
N GLN A 351 -10.00 4.01 15.42
CA GLN A 351 -10.51 4.17 16.79
C GLN A 351 -11.93 3.59 16.89
N PRO A 352 -12.08 2.25 16.80
CA PRO A 352 -13.38 1.58 16.77
C PRO A 352 -14.24 1.86 18.00
N GLN A 353 -13.63 2.18 19.15
CA GLN A 353 -14.35 2.58 20.36
C GLN A 353 -15.24 3.82 20.14
N TYR A 354 -14.90 4.71 19.20
CA TYR A 354 -15.67 5.91 18.87
C TYR A 354 -16.72 5.69 17.77
N TRP A 355 -16.88 4.46 17.29
CA TRP A 355 -18.03 4.12 16.43
C TRP A 355 -19.29 3.92 17.27
N GLU A 356 -19.14 3.58 18.55
CA GLU A 356 -20.23 3.62 19.52
C GLU A 356 -20.66 5.05 19.82
N TYR A 357 -21.98 5.28 19.81
CA TYR A 357 -22.55 6.63 19.90
C TYR A 357 -22.13 7.34 21.19
N ASN A 358 -22.35 6.71 22.35
CA ASN A 358 -22.07 7.32 23.65
C ASN A 358 -20.58 7.68 23.81
N ASN A 359 -19.68 6.79 23.42
CA ASN A 359 -18.24 7.03 23.46
C ASN A 359 -17.85 8.18 22.54
N ARG A 360 -18.45 8.25 21.34
CA ARG A 360 -18.20 9.34 20.40
C ARG A 360 -18.67 10.69 20.93
N GLN A 361 -19.85 10.77 21.55
CA GLN A 361 -20.34 12.04 22.11
C GLN A 361 -19.39 12.57 23.19
N LYS A 362 -19.02 11.72 24.16
CA LYS A 362 -18.02 12.07 25.19
C LYS A 362 -16.68 12.53 24.59
N TRP A 363 -16.23 11.85 23.53
CA TRP A 363 -14.99 12.20 22.84
C TRP A 363 -15.06 13.53 22.08
N LEU A 364 -16.21 13.87 21.52
CA LEU A 364 -16.43 15.16 20.85
C LEU A 364 -16.54 16.31 21.85
N GLU A 365 -17.27 16.11 22.96
CA GLU A 365 -17.38 17.07 24.06
C GLU A 365 -16.00 17.46 24.61
N TYR A 366 -15.13 16.46 24.88
CA TYR A 366 -13.76 16.71 25.33
C TYR A 366 -12.92 17.52 24.33
N ARG A 367 -13.27 17.50 23.04
CA ARG A 367 -12.58 18.21 21.95
C ARG A 367 -13.22 19.55 21.62
N GLY A 368 -14.24 19.98 22.35
CA GLY A 368 -15.00 21.19 22.05
C GLY A 368 -15.74 21.13 20.71
N LYS A 369 -16.20 19.93 20.31
CA LYS A 369 -16.91 19.68 19.04
C LYS A 369 -18.34 19.19 19.26
#